data_AF-A0A957C4C5-F1
#
_entry.id   AF-A0A957C4C5-F1
#
_cell.length_a   1.000
_cell.length_b   1.000
_cell.length_c   1.000
_cell.angle_alpha   90.00
_cell.angle_beta   90.00
_cell.angle_gamma   90.00
#
_symmetry.space_group_name_H-M   'P 1'
#
loop_
_entity.id
_entity.type
_entity.pdbx_description
1 polymer ?
#
loop_
_entity_poly.entity_id
_entity_poly.type
_entity_poly.pdbx_seq_one_letter_code
_entity_poly.pdbx_strand_id
1 'polypeptide(L)'
;MEFNLVDAQEVTIYNPLLQDTDGNGTWDGDEDLDNDGLTNVQELIFPYALDNADTDGDGILDSNEDFDADGLTNIQELLINQAAGLEVYDPTVADTDGDTILDGDEDYDEDGLSNSEEIVLGTDPLIWDTDGDGLPDGYEVNVSLTDPLLTDSDENGVSDDLEDPDEDGLSNIDEYTHLTDPFNSDSDEDTLPDGFEVQLSLTDPNQVDTDHNGINDPDEDPDLDDLTNYQEFLLGTDPLSPTTLGTPSRLRSETMVQPASALADGETPITLTTIVRDSQGHFLPNRPVTWVTSNPNLVFSASSGMTDQAGVAQ
;
A
#
# COMPACT_ATOMS: atom_id res chain seq x y z
N MET A 1 -29.72 48.80 -48.87
CA MET A 1 -28.67 48.13 -48.09
C MET A 1 -28.11 49.20 -47.18
N GLU A 2 -28.70 49.32 -45.99
CA GLU A 2 -28.04 50.01 -44.89
C GLU A 2 -26.91 49.08 -44.47
N PHE A 3 -25.68 49.52 -44.67
CA PHE A 3 -24.55 48.97 -43.94
C PHE A 3 -24.69 49.50 -42.52
N ASN A 4 -25.02 48.62 -41.57
CA ASN A 4 -24.74 48.91 -40.17
C ASN A 4 -23.23 49.01 -40.07
N LEU A 5 -22.73 50.24 -40.07
CA LEU A 5 -21.42 50.53 -39.53
C LEU A 5 -21.56 50.28 -38.03
N VAL A 6 -21.00 49.16 -37.56
CA VAL A 6 -20.65 49.02 -36.15
C VAL A 6 -19.83 50.26 -35.81
N ASP A 7 -20.26 51.01 -34.80
CA ASP A 7 -19.71 52.33 -34.51
C ASP A 7 -18.21 52.18 -34.21
N ALA A 8 -17.36 53.03 -34.78
CA ALA A 8 -15.93 53.01 -34.49
C ALA A 8 -15.61 53.32 -33.01
N GLN A 9 -16.65 53.65 -32.22
CA GLN A 9 -16.61 53.81 -30.77
C GLN A 9 -16.70 52.47 -30.00
N GLU A 10 -17.33 51.42 -30.54
CA GLU A 10 -17.39 50.11 -29.86
C GLU A 10 -16.05 49.36 -29.93
N VAL A 11 -15.33 49.48 -31.04
CA VAL A 11 -13.96 48.90 -31.20
C VAL A 11 -12.94 49.59 -30.28
N THR A 12 -13.23 50.78 -29.77
CA THR A 12 -12.32 51.50 -28.88
C THR A 12 -12.53 51.23 -27.39
N ILE A 13 -13.68 50.71 -26.96
CA ILE A 13 -13.93 50.43 -25.54
C ILE A 13 -13.39 49.06 -25.09
N TYR A 14 -13.22 48.13 -26.03
CA TYR A 14 -12.67 46.78 -25.80
C TYR A 14 -11.28 46.62 -26.42
N ASN A 15 -10.54 47.72 -26.60
CA ASN A 15 -9.21 47.63 -27.18
C ASN A 15 -8.25 47.16 -26.09
N PRO A 16 -7.71 45.93 -26.15
CA PRO A 16 -6.86 45.38 -25.09
C PRO A 16 -5.54 46.15 -24.89
N LEU A 17 -5.22 47.11 -25.77
CA LEU A 17 -4.07 48.02 -25.65
C LEU A 17 -4.41 49.35 -24.95
N LEU A 18 -5.67 49.57 -24.55
CA LEU A 18 -6.15 50.74 -23.82
C LEU A 18 -6.46 50.36 -22.36
N GLN A 19 -6.60 51.39 -21.52
CA GLN A 19 -6.86 51.22 -20.09
C GLN A 19 -8.29 51.70 -19.78
N ASP A 20 -9.14 50.76 -19.35
CA ASP A 20 -10.49 50.96 -18.77
C ASP A 20 -11.26 52.10 -19.48
N THR A 21 -11.50 51.92 -20.79
CA THR A 21 -12.05 52.96 -21.66
C THR A 21 -13.52 53.24 -21.34
N ASP A 22 -14.26 52.27 -20.81
CA ASP A 22 -15.66 52.43 -20.41
C ASP A 22 -15.83 52.88 -18.93
N GLY A 23 -14.76 52.80 -18.13
CA GLY A 23 -14.72 53.24 -16.74
C GLY A 23 -15.45 52.28 -15.78
N ASN A 24 -15.64 51.02 -16.16
CA ASN A 24 -16.29 50.01 -15.33
C ASN A 24 -15.38 49.44 -14.23
N GLY A 25 -14.07 49.72 -14.32
CA GLY A 25 -13.06 49.31 -13.34
C GLY A 25 -12.29 48.05 -13.69
N THR A 26 -12.60 47.42 -14.82
CA THR A 26 -11.83 46.35 -15.48
C THR A 26 -11.01 46.96 -16.59
N TRP A 27 -9.78 46.50 -16.82
CA TRP A 27 -9.02 46.97 -17.99
C TRP A 27 -9.58 46.32 -19.24
N ASP A 28 -9.69 47.06 -20.35
CA ASP A 28 -10.24 46.57 -21.63
C ASP A 28 -9.63 45.23 -22.11
N GLY A 29 -8.37 44.96 -21.73
CA GLY A 29 -7.70 43.69 -22.03
C GLY A 29 -8.12 42.52 -21.16
N ASP A 30 -8.58 42.79 -19.94
CA ASP A 30 -9.09 41.80 -18.98
C ASP A 30 -10.61 41.59 -19.14
N GLU A 31 -11.26 42.31 -20.05
CA GLU A 31 -12.66 42.08 -20.41
C GLU A 31 -12.78 40.84 -21.31
N ASP A 32 -13.92 40.16 -21.25
CA ASP A 32 -14.28 38.99 -22.08
C ASP A 32 -15.52 39.42 -22.89
N LEU A 33 -15.29 39.81 -24.15
CA LEU A 33 -16.30 40.49 -24.96
C LEU A 33 -17.39 39.53 -25.46
N ASP A 34 -17.04 38.30 -25.81
CA ASP A 34 -17.97 37.31 -26.35
C ASP A 34 -18.44 36.27 -25.30
N ASN A 35 -17.88 36.30 -24.09
CA ASN A 35 -18.23 35.49 -22.92
C ASN A 35 -17.91 34.00 -23.12
N ASP A 36 -16.80 33.70 -23.77
CA ASP A 36 -16.33 32.34 -23.99
C ASP A 36 -15.39 31.83 -22.89
N GLY A 37 -14.85 32.72 -22.05
CA GLY A 37 -13.91 32.42 -20.98
C GLY A 37 -12.49 32.95 -21.19
N LEU A 38 -12.14 33.40 -22.40
CA LEU A 38 -10.89 34.10 -22.68
C LEU A 38 -11.09 35.62 -22.55
N THR A 39 -10.10 36.29 -21.99
CA THR A 39 -10.05 37.75 -22.01
C THR A 39 -9.61 38.26 -23.38
N ASN A 40 -9.98 39.49 -23.72
CA ASN A 40 -9.63 40.15 -24.98
C ASN A 40 -8.12 40.17 -25.23
N VAL A 41 -7.28 40.20 -24.18
CA VAL A 41 -5.83 40.11 -24.32
C VAL A 41 -5.36 38.69 -24.64
N GLN A 42 -6.00 37.66 -24.08
CA GLN A 42 -5.73 36.25 -24.37
C GLN A 42 -6.17 35.90 -25.79
N GLU A 43 -7.34 36.34 -26.23
CA GLU A 43 -7.78 36.12 -27.61
C GLU A 43 -6.80 36.71 -28.65
N LEU A 44 -6.15 37.84 -28.34
CA LEU A 44 -5.09 38.37 -29.20
C LEU A 44 -3.81 37.53 -29.22
N ILE A 45 -3.53 36.77 -28.16
CA ILE A 45 -2.39 35.84 -28.08
C ILE A 45 -2.64 34.62 -28.96
N PHE A 46 -3.87 34.08 -28.96
CA PHE A 46 -4.32 32.91 -29.73
C PHE A 46 -4.88 33.21 -31.13
N PRO A 47 -4.50 34.35 -31.72
CA PRO A 47 -5.21 35.03 -32.82
C PRO A 47 -6.73 34.81 -33.02
N TYR A 48 -7.52 34.71 -31.96
CA TYR A 48 -8.98 34.57 -32.00
C TYR A 48 -9.71 35.91 -32.22
N ALA A 49 -10.99 35.83 -32.55
CA ALA A 49 -11.83 36.97 -32.86
C ALA A 49 -12.59 37.44 -31.61
N LEU A 50 -12.24 38.64 -31.11
CA LEU A 50 -12.79 39.25 -29.89
C LEU A 50 -14.32 39.24 -29.72
N ASP A 51 -15.08 39.14 -30.81
CA ASP A 51 -16.55 39.22 -30.80
C ASP A 51 -17.23 37.90 -31.20
N ASN A 52 -16.49 36.79 -31.20
CA ASN A 52 -16.97 35.50 -31.67
C ASN A 52 -16.29 34.31 -30.98
N ALA A 53 -17.00 33.75 -30.00
CA ALA A 53 -16.59 32.66 -29.10
C ALA A 53 -16.17 31.32 -29.74
N ASP A 54 -16.24 31.20 -31.07
CA ASP A 54 -15.89 30.02 -31.87
C ASP A 54 -15.40 30.58 -33.23
N THR A 55 -14.13 30.98 -33.26
CA THR A 55 -13.53 31.76 -34.35
C THR A 55 -13.53 30.99 -35.67
N ASP A 56 -13.34 29.67 -35.62
CA ASP A 56 -13.22 28.84 -36.82
C ASP A 56 -14.53 28.11 -37.21
N GLY A 57 -15.51 28.09 -36.31
CA GLY A 57 -16.85 27.58 -36.52
C GLY A 57 -16.94 26.06 -36.50
N ASP A 58 -16.02 25.38 -35.83
CA ASP A 58 -15.99 23.91 -35.74
C ASP A 58 -16.91 23.35 -34.65
N GLY A 59 -17.37 24.22 -33.74
CA GLY A 59 -18.30 23.92 -32.66
C GLY A 59 -17.65 23.72 -31.28
N ILE A 60 -16.34 23.87 -31.17
CA ILE A 60 -15.59 24.04 -29.92
C ILE A 60 -15.47 25.56 -29.66
N LEU A 61 -15.49 25.97 -28.39
CA LEU A 61 -15.27 27.38 -28.06
C LEU A 61 -13.78 27.67 -28.12
N ASP A 62 -13.38 28.89 -28.48
CA ASP A 62 -11.97 29.29 -28.56
C ASP A 62 -11.22 29.04 -27.23
N SER A 63 -11.90 29.24 -26.10
CA SER A 63 -11.40 28.88 -24.76
C SER A 63 -11.14 27.38 -24.54
N ASN A 64 -11.90 26.51 -25.20
CA ASN A 64 -11.79 25.04 -25.08
C ASN A 64 -10.96 24.41 -26.21
N GLU A 65 -10.35 25.23 -27.07
CA GLU A 65 -9.36 24.76 -28.03
C GLU A 65 -8.07 24.33 -27.30
N ASP A 66 -7.36 23.39 -27.88
CA ASP A 66 -6.01 22.96 -27.49
C ASP A 66 -5.06 23.53 -28.55
N PHE A 67 -4.58 24.76 -28.33
CA PHE A 67 -3.95 25.56 -29.37
C PHE A 67 -2.59 25.01 -29.80
N ASP A 68 -1.84 24.40 -28.89
CA ASP A 68 -0.51 23.84 -29.13
C ASP A 68 -0.47 22.31 -29.21
N ALA A 69 -1.60 21.65 -28.97
CA ALA A 69 -1.83 20.21 -29.13
C ALA A 69 -1.09 19.35 -28.10
N ASP A 70 -1.09 19.77 -26.84
CA ASP A 70 -0.43 19.09 -25.73
C ASP A 70 -1.36 18.22 -24.88
N GLY A 71 -2.67 18.30 -25.10
CA GLY A 71 -3.69 17.56 -24.37
C GLY A 71 -4.44 18.37 -23.32
N LEU A 72 -4.06 19.62 -23.06
CA LEU A 72 -4.79 20.59 -22.26
C LEU A 72 -5.43 21.64 -23.17
N THR A 73 -6.61 22.11 -22.79
CA THR A 73 -7.25 23.24 -23.48
C THR A 73 -6.72 24.55 -22.92
N ASN A 74 -6.76 25.61 -23.73
CA ASN A 74 -6.32 26.96 -23.37
C ASN A 74 -6.89 27.39 -22.00
N ILE A 75 -8.19 27.13 -21.75
CA ILE A 75 -8.82 27.51 -20.50
C ILE A 75 -8.36 26.66 -19.32
N GLN A 76 -8.04 25.38 -19.51
CA GLN A 76 -7.55 24.51 -18.44
C GLN A 76 -6.19 24.98 -17.94
N GLU A 77 -5.25 25.25 -18.83
CA GLU A 77 -3.93 25.77 -18.47
C GLU A 77 -4.02 27.14 -17.78
N LEU A 78 -4.88 28.04 -18.28
CA LEU A 78 -5.14 29.33 -17.64
C LEU A 78 -5.74 29.20 -16.24
N LEU A 79 -6.63 28.23 -16.02
CA LEU A 79 -7.21 27.95 -14.72
C LEU A 79 -6.18 27.33 -13.76
N ILE A 80 -5.34 26.42 -14.24
CA ILE A 80 -4.22 25.85 -13.46
C ILE A 80 -3.27 26.95 -13.03
N ASN A 81 -2.86 27.83 -13.95
CA ASN A 81 -2.02 29.00 -13.64
C ASN A 81 -2.65 29.92 -12.58
N GLN A 82 -3.97 30.15 -12.70
CA GLN A 82 -4.71 30.95 -11.75
C GLN A 82 -4.76 30.30 -10.36
N ALA A 83 -4.98 28.99 -10.29
CA ALA A 83 -5.04 28.20 -9.06
C ALA A 83 -3.67 28.16 -8.37
N ALA A 84 -2.59 27.90 -9.13
CA ALA A 84 -1.22 27.89 -8.65
C ALA A 84 -0.72 29.29 -8.24
N GLY A 85 -1.27 30.36 -8.84
CA GLY A 85 -0.82 31.74 -8.63
C GLY A 85 0.52 32.05 -9.29
N LEU A 86 0.95 31.22 -10.24
CA LEU A 86 2.13 31.38 -11.08
C LEU A 86 1.85 30.77 -12.47
N GLU A 87 2.71 31.08 -13.43
CA GLU A 87 2.67 30.48 -14.77
C GLU A 87 3.33 29.09 -14.69
N VAL A 88 2.49 28.07 -14.63
CA VAL A 88 2.81 26.64 -14.68
C VAL A 88 2.88 26.19 -16.15
N TYR A 89 1.83 26.50 -16.92
CA TYR A 89 1.67 26.15 -18.33
C TYR A 89 1.54 27.39 -19.20
N ASP A 90 2.24 27.44 -20.33
CA ASP A 90 2.10 28.46 -21.37
C ASP A 90 1.22 27.88 -22.49
N PRO A 91 -0.04 28.32 -22.64
CA PRO A 91 -1.00 27.83 -23.65
C PRO A 91 -0.59 27.94 -25.12
N THR A 92 0.59 28.47 -25.38
CA THR A 92 1.15 28.60 -26.72
C THR A 92 2.35 27.70 -26.96
N VAL A 93 2.75 26.90 -25.97
CA VAL A 93 3.94 26.07 -25.94
C VAL A 93 3.62 24.71 -25.31
N ALA A 94 3.43 23.72 -26.16
CA ALA A 94 3.08 22.34 -25.77
C ALA A 94 3.99 21.60 -24.77
N ASP A 95 5.14 22.18 -24.43
CA ASP A 95 6.15 21.66 -23.49
C ASP A 95 6.78 22.90 -22.86
N THR A 96 6.13 23.42 -21.82
CA THR A 96 6.41 24.73 -21.24
C THR A 96 7.82 24.79 -20.62
N ASP A 97 8.25 23.70 -19.99
CA ASP A 97 9.53 23.65 -19.27
C ASP A 97 10.70 23.12 -20.12
N GLY A 98 10.40 22.50 -21.27
CA GLY A 98 11.35 22.00 -22.25
C GLY A 98 11.99 20.66 -21.87
N ASP A 99 11.38 19.88 -21.00
CA ASP A 99 11.89 18.60 -20.52
C ASP A 99 11.58 17.40 -21.43
N THR A 100 10.81 17.64 -22.51
CA THR A 100 10.35 16.69 -23.55
C THR A 100 9.07 15.91 -23.25
N ILE A 101 8.42 16.15 -22.12
CA ILE A 101 7.06 15.72 -21.83
C ILE A 101 6.12 16.86 -22.25
N LEU A 102 4.94 16.53 -22.77
CA LEU A 102 3.94 17.54 -23.11
C LEU A 102 3.18 17.93 -21.85
N ASP A 103 2.74 19.17 -21.71
CA ASP A 103 2.13 19.66 -20.46
C ASP A 103 0.90 18.83 -20.05
N GLY A 104 0.10 18.33 -20.99
CA GLY A 104 -1.01 17.40 -20.70
C GLY A 104 -0.60 15.96 -20.35
N ASP A 105 0.61 15.54 -20.72
CA ASP A 105 1.19 14.23 -20.41
C ASP A 105 2.05 14.26 -19.12
N GLU A 106 2.28 15.44 -18.53
CA GLU A 106 2.95 15.58 -17.25
C GLU A 106 2.08 15.05 -16.10
N ASP A 107 2.72 14.68 -14.99
CA ASP A 107 2.12 14.30 -13.70
C ASP A 107 2.66 15.32 -12.69
N TYR A 108 1.96 16.45 -12.55
CA TYR A 108 2.51 17.64 -11.90
C TYR A 108 2.64 17.47 -10.38
N ASP A 109 1.70 16.76 -9.75
CA ASP A 109 1.66 16.54 -8.31
C ASP A 109 2.24 15.17 -7.87
N GLU A 110 2.70 14.36 -8.82
CA GLU A 110 3.41 13.10 -8.65
C GLU A 110 2.55 11.99 -8.01
N ASP A 111 1.25 11.97 -8.33
CA ASP A 111 0.27 11.03 -7.76
C ASP A 111 0.07 9.76 -8.61
N GLY A 112 0.54 9.78 -9.86
CA GLY A 112 0.48 8.67 -10.80
C GLY A 112 -0.55 8.80 -11.93
N LEU A 113 -1.27 9.92 -12.01
CA LEU A 113 -2.09 10.30 -13.18
C LEU A 113 -1.40 11.43 -13.95
N SER A 114 -1.61 11.46 -15.27
CA SER A 114 -1.25 12.66 -16.04
C SER A 114 -2.29 13.77 -15.86
N ASN A 115 -1.88 15.02 -16.00
CA ASN A 115 -2.76 16.19 -15.92
C ASN A 115 -3.99 16.05 -16.81
N SER A 116 -3.82 15.52 -18.04
CA SER A 116 -4.95 15.31 -18.95
C SER A 116 -5.89 14.18 -18.49
N GLU A 117 -5.37 13.13 -17.84
CA GLU A 117 -6.18 12.06 -17.23
C GLU A 117 -6.97 12.60 -16.04
N GLU A 118 -6.34 13.40 -15.18
CA GLU A 118 -6.98 14.02 -14.02
C GLU A 118 -8.13 14.93 -14.41
N ILE A 119 -7.91 15.79 -15.40
CA ILE A 119 -8.96 16.66 -15.97
C ILE A 119 -10.14 15.85 -16.50
N VAL A 120 -9.90 14.68 -17.09
CA VAL A 120 -10.96 13.77 -17.59
C VAL A 120 -11.72 13.11 -16.43
N LEU A 121 -11.03 12.78 -15.34
CA LEU A 121 -11.59 12.18 -14.13
C LEU A 121 -12.30 13.22 -13.25
N GLY A 122 -11.94 14.49 -13.37
CA GLY A 122 -12.45 15.60 -12.58
C GLY A 122 -11.64 15.88 -11.31
N THR A 123 -10.46 15.28 -11.18
CA THR A 123 -9.47 15.58 -10.13
C THR A 123 -8.69 16.86 -10.48
N ASP A 124 -7.89 17.36 -9.54
CA ASP A 124 -7.13 18.61 -9.71
C ASP A 124 -5.63 18.32 -9.91
N PRO A 125 -5.05 18.61 -11.09
CA PRO A 125 -3.62 18.37 -11.39
C PRO A 125 -2.58 19.01 -10.46
N LEU A 126 -3.02 19.82 -9.51
CA LEU A 126 -2.18 20.44 -8.51
C LEU A 126 -2.30 19.80 -7.12
N ILE A 127 -3.14 18.77 -6.97
CA ILE A 127 -3.55 18.18 -5.69
C ILE A 127 -3.58 16.66 -5.80
N TRP A 128 -2.51 16.03 -5.29
CA TRP A 128 -2.31 14.58 -5.30
C TRP A 128 -3.41 13.72 -4.67
N ASP A 129 -4.39 14.31 -3.97
CA ASP A 129 -5.46 13.68 -3.19
C ASP A 129 -6.64 14.66 -3.17
N THR A 130 -7.53 14.51 -4.15
CA THR A 130 -8.57 15.49 -4.49
C THR A 130 -9.66 15.54 -3.42
N ASP A 131 -10.07 14.39 -2.87
CA ASP A 131 -11.14 14.32 -1.88
C ASP A 131 -10.65 14.50 -0.42
N GLY A 132 -9.35 14.32 -0.19
CA GLY A 132 -8.68 14.54 1.07
C GLY A 132 -8.82 13.40 2.08
N ASP A 133 -9.05 12.16 1.65
CA ASP A 133 -9.10 10.99 2.53
C ASP A 133 -7.71 10.46 2.91
N GLY A 134 -6.69 10.76 2.09
CA GLY A 134 -5.29 10.39 2.30
C GLY A 134 -4.72 9.39 1.28
N LEU A 135 -5.53 8.86 0.36
CA LEU A 135 -5.07 8.09 -0.79
C LEU A 135 -4.79 9.02 -1.98
N PRO A 136 -3.72 8.77 -2.77
CA PRO A 136 -3.51 9.53 -4.00
C PRO A 136 -4.56 9.23 -5.07
N ASP A 137 -4.99 10.21 -5.87
CA ASP A 137 -6.03 9.98 -6.90
C ASP A 137 -5.59 8.88 -7.88
N GLY A 138 -4.31 8.89 -8.26
CA GLY A 138 -3.71 7.86 -9.10
C GLY A 138 -3.66 6.48 -8.46
N TYR A 139 -3.52 6.38 -7.14
CA TYR A 139 -3.62 5.11 -6.43
C TYR A 139 -5.07 4.60 -6.41
N GLU A 140 -6.02 5.50 -6.17
CA GLU A 140 -7.44 5.19 -6.14
C GLU A 140 -7.93 4.63 -7.48
N VAL A 141 -7.57 5.30 -8.58
CA VAL A 141 -7.99 4.89 -9.92
C VAL A 141 -7.34 3.58 -10.36
N ASN A 142 -6.05 3.40 -10.06
CA ASN A 142 -5.26 2.30 -10.65
C ASN A 142 -5.09 1.08 -9.74
N VAL A 143 -5.20 1.25 -8.42
CA VAL A 143 -4.85 0.22 -7.43
C VAL A 143 -6.03 -0.15 -6.53
N SER A 144 -6.55 0.75 -5.68
CA SER A 144 -7.67 0.43 -4.77
C SER A 144 -9.04 0.44 -5.46
N LEU A 145 -9.12 0.95 -6.69
CA LEU A 145 -10.32 1.00 -7.52
C LEU A 145 -11.50 1.77 -6.88
N THR A 146 -11.17 2.82 -6.13
CA THR A 146 -12.09 3.78 -5.51
C THR A 146 -12.30 5.01 -6.42
N ASP A 147 -13.28 5.85 -6.09
CA ASP A 147 -13.61 7.09 -6.80
C ASP A 147 -12.86 8.25 -6.13
N PRO A 148 -11.85 8.87 -6.80
CA PRO A 148 -10.98 9.88 -6.19
C PRO A 148 -11.66 11.21 -5.85
N LEU A 149 -12.98 11.28 -6.08
CA LEU A 149 -13.80 12.44 -5.75
C LEU A 149 -14.65 12.21 -4.49
N LEU A 150 -14.56 11.04 -3.85
CA LEU A 150 -15.43 10.60 -2.77
C LEU A 150 -14.66 9.82 -1.70
N THR A 151 -14.53 10.42 -0.51
CA THR A 151 -13.84 9.78 0.63
C THR A 151 -14.45 8.45 1.13
N ASP A 152 -15.57 8.01 0.56
CA ASP A 152 -16.31 6.77 0.87
C ASP A 152 -17.10 6.42 -0.39
N SER A 153 -16.46 5.71 -1.31
CA SER A 153 -16.94 5.44 -2.66
C SER A 153 -18.22 4.60 -2.71
N ASP A 154 -18.38 3.68 -1.76
CA ASP A 154 -19.52 2.75 -1.71
C ASP A 154 -20.63 3.19 -0.73
N GLU A 155 -20.42 4.29 -0.02
CA GLU A 155 -21.28 4.89 1.00
C GLU A 155 -21.60 3.92 2.17
N ASN A 156 -20.68 3.00 2.52
CA ASN A 156 -20.88 2.06 3.61
C ASN A 156 -20.59 2.67 5.00
N GLY A 157 -19.97 3.84 5.04
CA GLY A 157 -19.63 4.60 6.25
C GLY A 157 -18.24 4.34 6.82
N VAL A 158 -17.39 3.62 6.08
CA VAL A 158 -15.93 3.52 6.23
C VAL A 158 -15.32 4.35 5.11
N SER A 159 -14.23 5.05 5.42
CA SER A 159 -13.52 5.87 4.44
C SER A 159 -12.64 4.97 3.58
N ASP A 160 -12.42 5.30 2.31
CA ASP A 160 -11.75 4.42 1.35
C ASP A 160 -10.31 4.09 1.80
N ASP A 161 -9.59 5.06 2.37
CA ASP A 161 -8.29 4.86 3.04
C ASP A 161 -8.28 3.77 4.13
N LEU A 162 -9.41 3.55 4.81
CA LEU A 162 -9.56 2.62 5.93
C LEU A 162 -10.20 1.27 5.57
N GLU A 163 -10.59 1.07 4.31
CA GLU A 163 -11.13 -0.22 3.86
C GLU A 163 -10.03 -1.29 3.79
N ASP A 164 -10.42 -2.54 4.01
CA ASP A 164 -9.57 -3.74 3.96
C ASP A 164 -10.31 -4.77 3.09
N PRO A 165 -10.15 -4.70 1.75
CA PRO A 165 -11.00 -5.46 0.83
C PRO A 165 -10.70 -6.98 0.82
N ASP A 166 -9.50 -7.40 1.17
CA ASP A 166 -9.07 -8.80 1.18
C ASP A 166 -9.07 -9.47 2.57
N GLU A 167 -9.34 -8.68 3.62
CA GLU A 167 -9.47 -9.07 5.03
C GLU A 167 -8.18 -9.65 5.63
N ASP A 168 -7.01 -9.19 5.18
CA ASP A 168 -5.72 -9.64 5.69
C ASP A 168 -5.23 -8.85 6.93
N GLY A 169 -5.87 -7.70 7.20
CA GLY A 169 -5.60 -6.82 8.32
C GLY A 169 -4.82 -5.55 7.99
N LEU A 170 -4.44 -5.31 6.73
CA LEU A 170 -3.99 -4.02 6.23
C LEU A 170 -5.18 -3.25 5.62
N SER A 171 -5.21 -1.94 5.85
CA SER A 171 -6.15 -1.06 5.15
C SER A 171 -5.52 -0.53 3.85
N ASN A 172 -6.30 -0.03 2.90
CA ASN A 172 -5.81 0.55 1.65
C ASN A 172 -4.65 1.55 1.87
N ILE A 173 -4.69 2.38 2.92
CA ILE A 173 -3.58 3.30 3.25
C ILE A 173 -2.32 2.59 3.77
N ASP A 174 -2.49 1.51 4.52
CA ASP A 174 -1.37 0.67 4.96
C ASP A 174 -0.76 -0.05 3.75
N GLU A 175 -1.57 -0.53 2.83
CA GLU A 175 -1.14 -1.22 1.62
C GLU A 175 -0.43 -0.29 0.63
N TYR A 176 -0.93 0.94 0.46
CA TYR A 176 -0.20 1.99 -0.24
C TYR A 176 1.20 2.23 0.37
N THR A 177 1.30 2.21 1.70
CA THR A 177 2.57 2.40 2.42
C THR A 177 3.51 1.20 2.29
N HIS A 178 2.97 -0.01 2.29
CA HIS A 178 3.70 -1.27 2.25
C HIS A 178 3.92 -1.82 0.84
N LEU A 179 3.35 -1.16 -0.17
CA LEU A 179 3.41 -1.54 -1.59
C LEU A 179 2.85 -2.95 -1.83
N THR A 180 1.76 -3.30 -1.15
CA THR A 180 1.00 -4.55 -1.32
C THR A 180 -0.24 -4.31 -2.20
N ASP A 181 -0.95 -5.37 -2.58
CA ASP A 181 -2.14 -5.30 -3.43
C ASP A 181 -3.42 -5.43 -2.58
N PRO A 182 -4.32 -4.42 -2.57
CA PRO A 182 -5.55 -4.39 -1.75
C PRO A 182 -6.57 -5.48 -2.03
N PHE A 183 -6.34 -6.28 -3.06
CA PHE A 183 -7.18 -7.41 -3.39
C PHE A 183 -6.43 -8.75 -3.30
N ASN A 184 -5.24 -8.78 -2.71
CA ASN A 184 -4.41 -9.97 -2.56
C ASN A 184 -3.67 -10.02 -1.21
N SER A 185 -4.21 -10.84 -0.33
CA SER A 185 -3.77 -10.98 1.07
C SER A 185 -2.37 -11.58 1.27
N ASP A 186 -1.58 -11.83 0.23
CA ASP A 186 -0.29 -12.53 0.23
C ASP A 186 0.47 -12.12 -1.04
N SER A 187 1.15 -10.97 -0.99
CA SER A 187 1.72 -10.25 -2.13
C SER A 187 2.91 -10.98 -2.77
N ASP A 188 3.71 -11.71 -1.99
CA ASP A 188 4.86 -12.45 -2.49
C ASP A 188 4.62 -13.96 -2.71
N GLU A 189 3.40 -14.42 -2.41
CA GLU A 189 2.92 -15.79 -2.54
C GLU A 189 3.69 -16.80 -1.67
N ASP A 190 4.18 -16.41 -0.49
CA ASP A 190 4.96 -17.26 0.39
C ASP A 190 4.13 -18.02 1.44
N THR A 191 2.83 -17.72 1.57
CA THR A 191 1.82 -18.25 2.51
C THR A 191 1.63 -17.52 3.85
N LEU A 192 2.42 -16.50 4.16
CA LEU A 192 2.09 -15.54 5.21
C LEU A 192 1.23 -14.41 4.62
N PRO A 193 0.17 -13.97 5.32
CA PRO A 193 -0.57 -12.81 4.84
C PRO A 193 0.17 -11.49 5.09
N ASP A 194 0.03 -10.51 4.20
CA ASP A 194 0.79 -9.26 4.29
C ASP A 194 0.55 -8.54 5.62
N GLY A 195 -0.70 -8.49 6.08
CA GLY A 195 -1.07 -7.96 7.39
C GLY A 195 -0.42 -8.69 8.56
N PHE A 196 -0.22 -10.01 8.47
CA PHE A 196 0.51 -10.77 9.49
C PHE A 196 2.00 -10.40 9.49
N GLU A 197 2.57 -10.25 8.31
CA GLU A 197 3.98 -9.93 8.14
C GLU A 197 4.34 -8.56 8.68
N VAL A 198 3.56 -7.55 8.31
CA VAL A 198 3.75 -6.17 8.74
C VAL A 198 3.54 -6.02 10.26
N GLN A 199 2.50 -6.67 10.81
CA GLN A 199 2.07 -6.40 12.19
C GLN A 199 2.71 -7.32 13.24
N LEU A 200 3.06 -8.56 12.86
CA LEU A 200 3.46 -9.60 13.82
C LEU A 200 4.86 -10.19 13.54
N SER A 201 5.12 -10.81 12.39
CA SER A 201 6.45 -11.40 12.13
C SER A 201 7.53 -10.36 11.82
N LEU A 202 7.14 -9.13 11.46
CA LEU A 202 8.02 -8.03 11.07
C LEU A 202 8.92 -8.40 9.86
N THR A 203 8.34 -9.16 8.94
CA THR A 203 8.91 -9.51 7.63
C THR A 203 8.40 -8.54 6.56
N ASP A 204 9.02 -8.53 5.39
CA ASP A 204 8.63 -7.69 4.25
C ASP A 204 7.64 -8.47 3.38
N PRO A 205 6.36 -8.04 3.28
CA PRO A 205 5.31 -8.78 2.57
C PRO A 205 5.53 -8.93 1.07
N ASN A 206 6.54 -8.26 0.53
CA ASN A 206 6.93 -8.36 -0.87
C ASN A 206 8.17 -9.25 -1.09
N GLN A 207 8.63 -9.97 -0.07
CA GLN A 207 9.85 -10.76 -0.12
C GLN A 207 9.81 -12.07 0.67
N VAL A 208 9.69 -13.17 -0.08
CA VAL A 208 9.66 -14.57 0.39
C VAL A 208 10.78 -14.97 1.39
N ASP A 209 11.88 -14.21 1.44
CA ASP A 209 13.01 -14.37 2.37
C ASP A 209 13.58 -12.97 2.66
N THR A 210 13.00 -12.28 3.64
CA THR A 210 13.30 -10.88 3.98
C THR A 210 14.79 -10.65 4.24
N ASP A 211 15.42 -11.53 5.01
CA ASP A 211 16.81 -11.35 5.45
C ASP A 211 17.85 -12.02 4.52
N HIS A 212 17.37 -12.75 3.51
CA HIS A 212 18.14 -13.48 2.51
C HIS A 212 19.07 -14.54 3.12
N ASN A 213 18.68 -15.16 4.24
CA ASN A 213 19.47 -16.20 4.89
C ASN A 213 19.28 -17.58 4.25
N GLY A 214 18.31 -17.72 3.34
CA GLY A 214 17.98 -18.95 2.61
C GLY A 214 16.93 -19.83 3.30
N ILE A 215 16.25 -19.30 4.32
CA ILE A 215 15.03 -19.83 4.92
C ILE A 215 13.94 -18.83 4.57
N ASN A 216 12.82 -19.30 4.01
CA ASN A 216 11.71 -18.42 3.73
C ASN A 216 11.06 -17.96 5.04
N ASP A 217 10.51 -16.75 5.04
CA ASP A 217 9.87 -16.13 6.21
C ASP A 217 8.82 -17.01 6.93
N PRO A 218 7.97 -17.83 6.26
CA PRO A 218 7.00 -18.70 6.90
C PRO A 218 7.64 -19.87 7.67
N ASP A 219 8.86 -20.24 7.30
CA ASP A 219 9.66 -21.34 7.86
C ASP A 219 10.64 -20.85 8.96
N GLU A 220 10.75 -19.54 9.18
CA GLU A 220 11.58 -18.98 10.25
C GLU A 220 10.99 -19.20 11.64
N ASP A 221 11.88 -19.29 12.64
CA ASP A 221 11.55 -19.39 14.08
C ASP A 221 12.40 -18.33 14.81
N PRO A 222 11.96 -17.05 14.82
CA PRO A 222 12.76 -15.95 15.36
C PRO A 222 12.94 -16.03 16.88
N ASP A 223 11.98 -16.62 17.59
CA ASP A 223 11.92 -16.63 19.05
C ASP A 223 12.46 -17.93 19.70
N LEU A 224 12.69 -18.96 18.87
CA LEU A 224 13.26 -20.27 19.19
C LEU A 224 12.37 -21.12 20.11
N ASP A 225 11.05 -21.08 19.91
CA ASP A 225 10.07 -21.88 20.64
C ASP A 225 9.67 -23.22 19.96
N ASP A 226 10.29 -23.52 18.80
CA ASP A 226 10.03 -24.64 17.90
C ASP A 226 8.72 -24.53 17.07
N LEU A 227 8.08 -23.35 17.00
CA LEU A 227 7.07 -22.99 15.99
C LEU A 227 7.70 -22.11 14.91
N THR A 228 7.25 -22.27 13.67
CA THR A 228 7.61 -21.34 12.60
C THR A 228 6.58 -20.22 12.50
N ASN A 229 6.93 -19.08 11.89
CA ASN A 229 6.00 -17.96 11.64
C ASN A 229 4.65 -18.43 11.07
N TYR A 230 4.65 -19.34 10.08
CA TYR A 230 3.42 -19.90 9.51
C TYR A 230 2.60 -20.71 10.51
N GLN A 231 3.26 -21.48 11.38
CA GLN A 231 2.57 -22.25 12.42
C GLN A 231 1.96 -21.33 13.47
N GLU A 232 2.63 -20.22 13.78
CA GLU A 232 2.14 -19.21 14.71
C GLU A 232 0.96 -18.42 14.14
N PHE A 233 1.00 -18.09 12.85
CA PHE A 233 -0.16 -17.56 12.13
C PHE A 233 -1.39 -18.48 12.27
N LEU A 234 -1.24 -19.78 12.00
CA LEU A 234 -2.34 -20.76 12.14
C LEU A 234 -2.83 -20.93 13.59
N LEU A 235 -1.99 -20.63 14.59
CA LEU A 235 -2.31 -20.73 16.01
C LEU A 235 -2.79 -19.40 16.61
N GLY A 236 -2.64 -18.28 15.89
CA GLY A 236 -2.85 -16.93 16.40
C GLY A 236 -1.91 -16.59 17.56
N THR A 237 -0.65 -16.99 17.46
CA THR A 237 0.43 -16.63 18.39
C THR A 237 1.35 -15.57 17.79
N ASP A 238 2.22 -15.00 18.62
CA ASP A 238 3.10 -13.89 18.25
C ASP A 238 4.49 -14.46 17.91
N PRO A 239 4.94 -14.36 16.64
CA PRO A 239 6.21 -14.92 16.13
C PRO A 239 7.48 -14.47 16.85
N LEU A 240 7.38 -13.41 17.64
CA LEU A 240 8.49 -12.80 18.34
C LEU A 240 8.44 -13.07 19.85
N SER A 241 7.47 -13.87 20.31
CA SER A 241 7.16 -14.09 21.73
C SER A 241 6.95 -15.59 22.07
N PRO A 242 7.92 -16.24 22.75
CA PRO A 242 7.90 -17.68 22.96
C PRO A 242 6.64 -18.18 23.67
N THR A 243 6.02 -19.20 23.11
CA THR A 243 4.82 -19.81 23.64
C THR A 243 5.11 -21.18 24.28
N THR A 244 4.07 -21.75 24.90
CA THR A 244 4.14 -23.13 25.42
C THR A 244 3.50 -24.14 24.46
N LEU A 245 2.89 -23.66 23.37
CA LEU A 245 2.24 -24.48 22.35
C LEU A 245 3.28 -25.14 21.43
N GLY A 246 4.43 -24.48 21.24
CA GLY A 246 5.56 -24.94 20.43
C GLY A 246 6.34 -26.14 20.93
N THR A 247 6.06 -26.70 22.12
CA THR A 247 6.95 -27.74 22.65
C THR A 247 6.73 -29.16 22.09
N PRO A 248 7.69 -29.73 21.33
CA PRO A 248 8.20 -31.06 21.56
C PRO A 248 9.55 -30.93 22.27
N SER A 249 9.52 -30.56 23.55
CA SER A 249 10.74 -30.41 24.33
C SER A 249 11.66 -31.62 24.21
N ARG A 250 12.88 -31.40 23.73
CA ARG A 250 13.91 -32.43 23.56
C ARG A 250 14.03 -33.29 24.83
N LEU A 251 13.75 -34.60 24.70
CA LEU A 251 13.79 -35.54 25.81
C LEU A 251 15.20 -35.61 26.42
N ARG A 252 15.32 -35.33 27.72
CA ARG A 252 16.47 -35.69 28.55
C ARG A 252 16.09 -36.84 29.46
N SER A 253 16.92 -37.89 29.48
CA SER A 253 16.75 -39.00 30.41
C SER A 253 17.95 -39.11 31.34
N GLU A 254 17.71 -39.17 32.65
CA GLU A 254 18.70 -39.56 33.65
C GLU A 254 18.36 -40.95 34.17
N THR A 255 19.33 -41.86 34.23
CA THR A 255 19.13 -43.20 34.79
C THR A 255 19.94 -43.38 36.05
N MET A 256 19.26 -43.73 37.13
CA MET A 256 19.82 -44.03 38.44
C MET A 256 19.73 -45.54 38.70
N VAL A 257 20.73 -46.08 39.39
CA VAL A 257 20.80 -47.49 39.79
C VAL A 257 20.85 -47.56 41.31
N GLN A 258 19.87 -48.20 41.94
CA GLN A 258 19.85 -48.39 43.39
C GLN A 258 19.47 -49.82 43.81
N PRO A 259 20.29 -50.50 44.65
CA PRO A 259 21.63 -50.07 45.08
C PRO A 259 22.65 -50.13 43.93
N ALA A 260 23.72 -49.32 44.01
CA ALA A 260 24.76 -49.28 42.97
C ALA A 260 25.54 -50.61 42.82
N SER A 261 25.44 -51.49 43.81
CA SER A 261 25.90 -52.88 43.75
C SER A 261 25.06 -53.74 44.70
N ALA A 262 24.94 -55.02 44.35
CA ALA A 262 24.30 -56.04 45.18
C ALA A 262 25.09 -57.35 45.07
N LEU A 263 24.84 -58.27 46.02
CA LEU A 263 25.30 -59.65 45.89
C LEU A 263 24.56 -60.29 44.72
N ALA A 264 25.30 -60.99 43.85
CA ALA A 264 24.71 -61.78 42.76
C ALA A 264 24.13 -63.10 43.30
N ASP A 265 23.21 -62.99 44.27
CA ASP A 265 22.55 -64.12 44.95
C ASP A 265 21.26 -64.57 44.25
N GLY A 266 20.79 -63.79 43.26
CA GLY A 266 19.54 -64.05 42.53
C GLY A 266 18.27 -63.67 43.30
N GLU A 267 18.40 -63.09 44.50
CA GLU A 267 17.28 -62.67 45.35
C GLU A 267 17.29 -61.17 45.62
N THR A 268 18.46 -60.53 45.65
CA THR A 268 18.60 -59.10 45.93
C THR A 268 18.34 -58.28 44.65
N PRO A 269 17.24 -57.50 44.57
CA PRO A 269 16.93 -56.72 43.37
C PRO A 269 17.86 -55.49 43.26
N ILE A 270 18.20 -55.14 42.02
CA ILE A 270 18.73 -53.82 41.66
C ILE A 270 17.65 -53.12 40.83
N THR A 271 17.20 -51.96 41.30
CA THR A 271 16.20 -51.17 40.58
C THR A 271 16.91 -50.15 39.69
N LEU A 272 16.57 -50.20 38.40
CA LEU A 272 16.85 -49.12 37.45
C LEU A 272 15.73 -48.10 37.59
N THR A 273 16.06 -46.82 37.66
CA THR A 273 15.07 -45.75 37.67
C THR A 273 15.46 -44.74 36.62
N THR A 274 14.62 -44.58 35.61
CA THR A 274 14.81 -43.56 34.58
C THR A 274 13.82 -42.42 34.82
N ILE A 275 14.35 -41.21 34.93
CA ILE A 275 13.56 -39.98 35.01
C ILE A 275 13.64 -39.32 33.64
N VAL A 276 12.48 -39.09 33.02
CA VAL A 276 12.38 -38.43 31.72
C VAL A 276 11.89 -37.00 31.94
N ARG A 277 12.68 -36.06 31.44
CA ARG A 277 12.40 -34.63 31.49
C ARG A 277 12.43 -34.01 30.10
N ASP A 278 11.81 -32.86 30.03
CA ASP A 278 11.84 -31.95 28.91
C ASP A 278 13.17 -31.12 28.93
N SER A 279 13.44 -30.31 27.91
CA SER A 279 14.64 -29.47 27.83
C SER A 279 14.70 -28.38 28.91
N GLN A 280 13.54 -28.02 29.48
CA GLN A 280 13.34 -27.01 30.53
C GLN A 280 13.36 -27.61 31.95
N GLY A 281 13.46 -28.94 32.07
CA GLY A 281 13.55 -29.68 33.33
C GLY A 281 12.22 -30.21 33.91
N HIS A 282 11.08 -30.05 33.23
CA HIS A 282 9.78 -30.59 33.66
C HIS A 282 9.67 -32.10 33.46
N PHE A 283 8.86 -32.76 34.29
CA PHE A 283 8.66 -34.21 34.23
C PHE A 283 7.67 -34.61 33.11
N LEU A 284 7.97 -35.69 32.40
CA LEU A 284 7.15 -36.16 31.28
C LEU A 284 6.45 -37.49 31.57
N PRO A 285 5.11 -37.51 31.78
CA PRO A 285 4.36 -38.74 32.04
C PRO A 285 4.03 -39.55 30.78
N ASN A 286 3.73 -40.84 30.97
CA ASN A 286 3.31 -41.80 29.95
C ASN A 286 4.29 -41.98 28.77
N ARG A 287 5.58 -41.71 28.98
CA ARG A 287 6.62 -41.88 27.97
C ARG A 287 7.20 -43.30 28.02
N PRO A 288 7.34 -43.99 26.88
CA PRO A 288 7.93 -45.32 26.85
C PRO A 288 9.43 -45.25 27.13
N VAL A 289 9.91 -46.09 28.05
CA VAL A 289 11.33 -46.29 28.36
C VAL A 289 11.70 -47.73 28.05
N THR A 290 12.81 -47.93 27.33
CA THR A 290 13.37 -49.26 27.04
C THR A 290 14.77 -49.35 27.65
N TRP A 291 15.02 -50.37 28.47
CA TRP A 291 16.35 -50.63 29.03
C TRP A 291 17.05 -51.74 28.26
N VAL A 292 18.32 -51.50 27.93
CA VAL A 292 19.19 -52.47 27.27
C VAL A 292 20.46 -52.68 28.09
N THR A 293 20.98 -53.90 28.09
CA THR A 293 22.25 -54.25 28.74
C THR A 293 23.23 -54.75 27.68
N SER A 294 24.49 -54.33 27.80
CA SER A 294 25.59 -54.89 27.01
C SER A 294 26.14 -56.20 27.60
N ASN A 295 25.73 -56.55 28.82
CA ASN A 295 26.13 -57.79 29.47
C ASN A 295 25.11 -58.91 29.15
N PRO A 296 25.50 -59.94 28.39
CA PRO A 296 24.59 -61.01 27.97
C PRO A 296 24.14 -61.93 29.11
N ASN A 297 24.77 -61.82 30.29
CA ASN A 297 24.45 -62.64 31.46
C ASN A 297 23.46 -61.95 32.42
N LEU A 298 23.06 -60.71 32.13
CA LEU A 298 22.05 -60.01 32.92
C LEU A 298 20.68 -60.23 32.29
N VAL A 299 19.70 -60.60 33.12
CA VAL A 299 18.30 -60.75 32.73
C VAL A 299 17.49 -59.71 33.49
N PHE A 300 16.82 -58.81 32.77
CA PHE A 300 15.90 -57.87 33.39
C PHE A 300 14.60 -58.58 33.78
N SER A 301 14.05 -58.23 34.95
CA SER A 301 12.68 -58.62 35.31
C SER A 301 11.64 -57.94 34.41
N ALA A 302 11.94 -56.73 33.91
CA ALA A 302 11.22 -56.00 32.87
C ALA A 302 12.22 -55.17 32.05
N SER A 303 12.14 -55.21 30.72
CA SER A 303 13.04 -54.48 29.81
C SER A 303 12.44 -53.17 29.25
N SER A 304 11.22 -52.83 29.67
CA SER A 304 10.53 -51.62 29.24
C SER A 304 9.43 -51.24 30.21
N GLY A 305 9.10 -49.94 30.28
CA GLY A 305 8.05 -49.39 31.14
C GLY A 305 7.52 -48.06 30.60
N MET A 306 6.51 -47.50 31.27
CA MET A 306 5.98 -46.16 31.00
C MET A 306 6.29 -45.27 32.19
N THR A 307 6.62 -44.00 31.95
CA THR A 307 6.79 -43.04 33.04
C THR A 307 5.46 -42.72 33.74
N ASP A 308 5.49 -42.58 35.05
CA ASP A 308 4.35 -42.13 35.86
C ASP A 308 4.16 -40.60 35.82
N GLN A 309 3.24 -40.07 36.65
CA GLN A 309 2.97 -38.63 36.74
C GLN A 309 4.18 -37.78 37.21
N ALA A 310 5.20 -38.40 37.78
CA ALA A 310 6.45 -37.76 38.16
C ALA A 310 7.57 -37.97 37.11
N GLY A 311 7.23 -38.48 35.92
CA GLY A 311 8.20 -38.74 34.85
C GLY A 311 9.12 -39.92 35.14
N VAL A 312 8.75 -40.81 36.06
CA VAL A 312 9.60 -41.91 36.53
C VAL A 312 9.17 -43.25 35.94
N ALA A 313 10.12 -44.02 35.39
CA ALA A 313 9.95 -45.42 35.00
C ALA A 313 10.97 -46.31 35.75
N GLN A 314 10.55 -47.51 36.16
CA GLN A 314 11.35 -48.49 36.91
C GLN A 314 11.18 -49.92 36.37
#